data_AF-A0A948W6P6-F1
#
_entry.id   AF-A0A948W6P6-F1
#
_cell.length_a   1.000
_cell.length_b   1.000
_cell.length_c   1.000
_cell.angle_alpha   90.00
_cell.angle_beta   90.00
_cell.angle_gamma   90.00
#
_symmetry.space_group_name_H-M   'P 1'
#
loop_
_entity.id
_entity.type
_entity.pdbx_description
1 polymer ?
#
loop_
_entity_poly.entity_id
_entity_poly.type
_entity_poly.pdbx_seq_one_letter_code
_entity_poly.pdbx_strand_id
1 'polypeptide(L)'
;MLACYQRVYCIIACLLGVLITGCGDDGGTSPTDTAPPATISNLTVQTITQTTATLTWTAPGDDGTSGQAASYDLRYSPVLGAAFQWDQAIQATGEPSPHAAGSQETFIINGLTADTDYTFAVKAADEKQNWSGLSNLAQAHAPAGGVVCAVEPTALIFGQVNLGSTADLSFSITNNGTGTLSGSVSESCSLFSIVSGSGAYALATGQSQTVTVRYAPTEAGN
;
A
#
# COMPACT_ATOMS: atom_id res chain seq x y z
N MET A 1 25.90 29.08 6.52
CA MET A 1 27.10 28.93 7.37
C MET A 1 26.97 27.63 8.14
N LEU A 2 28.07 26.89 8.30
CA LEU A 2 28.08 25.62 9.04
C LEU A 2 27.84 25.87 10.54
N ALA A 3 27.04 24.99 11.15
CA ALA A 3 27.02 24.79 12.60
C ALA A 3 26.66 23.31 12.88
N CYS A 4 27.67 22.43 12.86
CA CYS A 4 27.57 21.13 13.50
C CYS A 4 28.51 21.11 14.70
N TYR A 5 28.03 20.62 15.83
CA TYR A 5 28.51 20.96 17.16
C TYR A 5 29.34 19.81 17.75
N GLN A 6 30.55 20.10 18.23
CA GLN A 6 31.52 19.08 18.67
C GLN A 6 31.48 18.87 20.20
N ARG A 7 31.35 17.61 20.63
CA ARG A 7 31.58 17.11 22.00
C ARG A 7 32.19 15.70 21.87
N VAL A 8 33.49 15.44 22.03
CA VAL A 8 34.40 15.57 23.19
C VAL A 8 34.16 14.52 24.29
N TYR A 9 35.06 13.51 24.34
CA TYR A 9 35.56 12.66 25.46
C TYR A 9 36.20 11.39 24.81
N CYS A 10 37.25 10.70 25.29
CA CYS A 10 38.24 10.97 26.33
C CYS A 10 39.59 10.22 26.04
N ILE A 11 40.69 10.98 26.03
CA ILE A 11 42.08 10.76 26.56
C ILE A 11 42.53 9.35 27.09
N ILE A 12 43.86 9.10 26.98
CA ILE A 12 44.72 8.09 27.67
C ILE A 12 44.73 6.68 27.00
N ALA A 13 45.82 5.96 26.72
CA ALA A 13 47.27 6.16 26.51
C ALA A 13 47.82 4.85 25.83
N CYS A 14 49.10 4.53 25.57
CA CYS A 14 50.43 5.10 25.85
C CYS A 14 51.46 4.59 24.79
N LEU A 15 52.77 4.65 25.05
CA LEU A 15 53.83 4.02 24.23
C LEU A 15 54.15 2.58 24.66
N LEU A 16 54.48 1.70 23.71
CA LEU A 16 55.83 1.13 23.54
C LEU A 16 55.84 0.07 22.42
N GLY A 17 56.87 0.09 21.57
CA GLY A 17 57.03 -0.91 20.51
C GLY A 17 57.76 -2.16 20.99
N VAL A 18 57.37 -3.32 20.45
CA VAL A 18 58.17 -4.55 20.47
C VAL A 18 58.01 -5.23 19.10
N LEU A 19 59.11 -5.45 18.37
CA LEU A 19 59.12 -6.46 17.32
C LEU A 19 59.18 -7.84 17.99
N ILE A 20 58.19 -8.70 17.72
CA ILE A 20 58.33 -10.13 17.96
C ILE A 20 58.17 -10.84 16.63
N THR A 21 59.30 -11.33 16.10
CA THR A 21 59.30 -12.36 15.06
C THR A 21 58.93 -13.67 15.75
N GLY A 22 57.77 -14.23 15.42
CA GLY A 22 57.25 -15.47 16.04
C GLY A 22 56.52 -16.31 15.01
N CYS A 23 56.81 -17.60 14.98
CA CYS A 23 56.33 -18.55 13.99
C CYS A 23 55.22 -19.45 14.53
N GLY A 24 54.06 -19.43 13.84
CA GLY A 24 53.07 -20.52 13.77
C GLY A 24 52.22 -20.81 15.03
N ASP A 25 50.90 -20.70 14.87
CA ASP A 25 49.94 -21.69 15.42
C ASP A 25 48.61 -21.61 14.62
N ASP A 26 48.05 -22.77 14.25
CA ASP A 26 47.02 -22.88 13.20
C ASP A 26 45.58 -22.63 13.69
N GLY A 27 45.32 -21.41 14.18
CA GLY A 27 43.99 -20.95 14.57
C GLY A 27 43.14 -20.54 13.35
N GLY A 28 42.43 -21.49 12.74
CA GLY A 28 41.62 -21.28 11.54
C GLY A 28 40.46 -20.29 11.70
N THR A 29 40.72 -18.99 11.57
CA THR A 29 39.69 -18.00 11.25
C THR A 29 39.30 -18.18 9.78
N SER A 30 38.06 -18.63 9.53
CA SER A 30 37.46 -18.50 8.18
C SER A 30 37.64 -17.05 7.71
N PRO A 31 37.98 -16.79 6.43
CA PRO A 31 38.09 -15.42 5.94
C PRO A 31 36.83 -14.65 6.31
N THR A 32 36.99 -13.39 6.72
CA THR A 32 35.86 -12.50 6.93
C THR A 32 35.06 -12.46 5.66
N ASP A 33 33.82 -12.90 5.75
CA ASP A 33 32.89 -12.88 4.64
C ASP A 33 32.62 -11.42 4.20
N THR A 34 32.64 -11.22 2.89
CA THR A 34 32.56 -9.94 2.18
C THR A 34 31.76 -10.08 0.87
N ALA A 35 31.16 -11.23 0.60
CA ALA A 35 30.53 -11.54 -0.66
C ALA A 35 29.01 -11.30 -0.56
N PRO A 36 28.46 -10.28 -1.24
CA PRO A 36 27.06 -9.92 -1.05
C PRO A 36 26.10 -10.83 -1.84
N PRO A 37 24.80 -10.83 -1.47
CA PRO A 37 23.73 -11.40 -2.27
C PRO A 37 23.69 -10.87 -3.70
N ALA A 38 23.22 -11.71 -4.63
CA ALA A 38 23.02 -11.32 -6.02
C ALA A 38 22.00 -10.17 -6.11
N THR A 39 22.19 -9.33 -7.12
CA THR A 39 21.24 -8.25 -7.41
C THR A 39 19.92 -8.85 -7.92
N ILE A 40 18.82 -8.53 -7.23
CA ILE A 40 17.46 -8.95 -7.60
C ILE A 40 17.08 -8.28 -8.93
N SER A 41 16.87 -9.06 -9.98
CA SER A 41 16.65 -8.55 -11.35
C SER A 41 15.19 -8.65 -11.84
N ASN A 42 14.30 -9.20 -11.01
CA ASN A 42 12.91 -9.50 -11.37
C ASN A 42 11.89 -8.99 -10.33
N LEU A 43 12.17 -7.88 -9.65
CA LEU A 43 11.16 -7.19 -8.84
C LEU A 43 10.02 -6.72 -9.76
N THR A 44 8.79 -7.08 -9.43
CA THR A 44 7.59 -6.68 -10.18
C THR A 44 6.46 -6.27 -9.25
N VAL A 45 5.55 -5.43 -9.75
CA VAL A 45 4.27 -5.13 -9.09
C VAL A 45 3.24 -6.13 -9.63
N GLN A 46 2.79 -7.07 -8.80
CA GLN A 46 1.81 -8.09 -9.19
C GLN A 46 0.38 -7.53 -9.22
N THR A 47 0.03 -6.74 -8.20
CA THR A 47 -1.23 -6.00 -8.14
C THR A 47 -1.00 -4.64 -7.50
N ILE A 48 -1.75 -3.63 -7.93
CA ILE A 48 -1.81 -2.33 -7.28
C ILE A 48 -3.26 -1.91 -7.08
N THR A 49 -3.55 -1.41 -5.89
CA THR A 49 -4.80 -0.71 -5.56
C THR A 49 -4.47 0.77 -5.34
N GLN A 50 -5.47 1.56 -4.97
CA GLN A 50 -5.29 2.98 -4.68
C GLN A 50 -4.44 3.23 -3.42
N THR A 51 -4.35 2.24 -2.52
CA THR A 51 -3.71 2.37 -1.20
C THR A 51 -2.72 1.25 -0.87
N THR A 52 -2.59 0.24 -1.72
CA THR A 52 -1.68 -0.91 -1.52
C THR A 52 -1.02 -1.36 -2.83
N ALA A 53 0.17 -1.95 -2.75
CA ALA A 53 0.80 -2.64 -3.86
C ALA A 53 1.39 -3.98 -3.40
N THR A 54 1.07 -5.05 -4.12
CA THR A 54 1.67 -6.38 -3.93
C THR A 54 2.88 -6.51 -4.84
N LEU A 55 4.05 -6.69 -4.25
CA LEU A 55 5.32 -6.87 -4.93
C LEU A 55 5.72 -8.35 -4.91
N THR A 56 6.40 -8.80 -5.95
CA THR A 56 7.03 -10.13 -6.01
C THR A 56 8.42 -10.05 -6.65
N TRP A 57 9.32 -10.92 -6.18
CA TRP A 57 10.67 -11.10 -6.73
C TRP A 57 11.17 -12.52 -6.44
N THR A 58 12.36 -12.86 -6.93
CA THR A 58 13.05 -14.11 -6.57
C THR A 58 14.11 -13.85 -5.50
N ALA A 59 14.13 -14.66 -4.45
CA ALA A 59 15.12 -14.59 -3.39
C ALA A 59 16.54 -14.81 -3.94
N PRO A 60 17.51 -13.91 -3.67
CA PRO A 60 18.91 -14.15 -3.95
C PRO A 60 19.49 -15.13 -2.92
N GLY A 61 20.74 -15.52 -3.14
CA GLY A 61 21.51 -16.25 -2.14
C GLY A 61 22.07 -15.34 -1.05
N ASP A 62 22.90 -15.95 -0.24
CA ASP A 62 23.85 -15.34 0.68
C ASP A 62 25.04 -14.83 -0.16
N ASP A 63 25.91 -15.74 -0.60
CA ASP A 63 26.93 -15.52 -1.62
C ASP A 63 26.32 -15.53 -3.04
N GLY A 64 25.94 -14.37 -3.55
CA GLY A 64 25.38 -14.26 -4.90
C GLY A 64 24.04 -15.03 -5.03
N THR A 65 24.08 -16.21 -5.65
CA THR A 65 22.90 -17.09 -5.85
C THR A 65 22.97 -18.38 -5.04
N SER A 66 23.94 -18.52 -4.14
CA SER A 66 24.11 -19.69 -3.26
C SER A 66 23.68 -19.36 -1.84
N GLY A 67 23.05 -20.29 -1.11
CA GLY A 67 22.58 -20.02 0.26
C GLY A 67 21.26 -19.25 0.32
N GLN A 68 21.16 -18.32 1.26
CA GLN A 68 19.94 -17.60 1.64
C GLN A 68 20.32 -16.24 2.23
N ALA A 69 19.84 -15.13 1.66
CA ALA A 69 20.04 -13.82 2.27
C ALA A 69 19.41 -13.74 3.68
N ALA A 70 19.96 -12.90 4.55
CA ALA A 70 19.44 -12.72 5.91
C ALA A 70 18.32 -11.68 6.01
N SER A 71 18.31 -10.66 5.12
CA SER A 71 17.38 -9.54 5.21
C SER A 71 17.15 -8.82 3.88
N TYR A 72 16.07 -8.03 3.82
CA TYR A 72 15.77 -7.07 2.75
C TYR A 72 15.68 -5.64 3.30
N ASP A 73 16.09 -4.67 2.50
CA ASP A 73 15.69 -3.26 2.61
C ASP A 73 14.86 -2.99 1.35
N LEU A 74 13.56 -2.72 1.50
CA LEU A 74 12.68 -2.44 0.38
C LEU A 74 12.19 -0.99 0.46
N ARG A 75 12.32 -0.25 -0.63
CA ARG A 75 11.99 1.17 -0.68
C ARG A 75 11.10 1.55 -1.83
N TYR A 76 10.30 2.59 -1.63
CA TYR A 76 9.38 3.11 -2.63
C TYR A 76 9.38 4.65 -2.63
N SER A 77 9.06 5.24 -3.78
CA SER A 77 8.99 6.69 -3.94
C SER A 77 7.77 7.07 -4.78
N PRO A 78 7.01 8.12 -4.40
CA PRO A 78 5.88 8.64 -5.18
C PRO A 78 6.37 9.48 -6.39
N VAL A 79 7.29 8.91 -7.17
CA VAL A 79 7.92 9.52 -8.33
C VAL A 79 8.12 8.42 -9.37
N LEU A 80 7.61 8.64 -10.59
CA LEU A 80 7.84 7.74 -11.72
C LEU A 80 9.25 7.93 -12.31
N GLY A 81 9.87 6.84 -12.75
CA GLY A 81 11.02 6.90 -13.66
C GLY A 81 12.40 6.93 -13.01
N ALA A 82 13.40 7.27 -13.83
CA ALA A 82 14.84 7.21 -13.51
C ALA A 82 15.31 8.22 -12.44
N ALA A 83 14.40 9.02 -11.87
CA ALA A 83 14.71 9.96 -10.79
C ALA A 83 14.78 9.30 -9.40
N PHE A 84 14.48 7.99 -9.28
CA PHE A 84 14.50 7.26 -8.01
C PHE A 84 15.83 7.40 -7.24
N GLN A 85 15.79 8.05 -6.08
CA GLN A 85 16.94 8.23 -5.18
C GLN A 85 16.78 7.32 -3.96
N TRP A 86 17.64 6.29 -3.82
CA TRP A 86 17.56 5.32 -2.72
C TRP A 86 17.53 5.96 -1.32
N ASP A 87 18.36 6.97 -1.10
CA ASP A 87 18.51 7.65 0.19
C ASP A 87 17.42 8.68 0.50
N GLN A 88 16.49 8.92 -0.45
CA GLN A 88 15.30 9.76 -0.27
C GLN A 88 13.99 8.96 -0.41
N ALA A 89 14.08 7.71 -0.86
CA ALA A 89 12.93 6.81 -0.96
C ALA A 89 12.45 6.41 0.44
N ILE A 90 11.14 6.21 0.55
CA ILE A 90 10.48 5.77 1.78
C ILE A 90 10.85 4.30 2.00
N GLN A 91 11.49 4.00 3.12
CA GLN A 91 11.75 2.61 3.52
C GLN A 91 10.44 1.96 3.98
N ALA A 92 10.19 0.75 3.50
CA ALA A 92 9.11 -0.09 3.99
C ALA A 92 9.44 -0.65 5.38
N THR A 93 8.47 -1.35 5.98
CA THR A 93 8.68 -2.03 7.26
C THR A 93 7.89 -3.33 7.29
N GLY A 94 8.49 -4.40 7.82
CA GLY A 94 7.85 -5.71 7.94
C GLY A 94 8.07 -6.59 6.72
N GLU A 95 9.13 -6.32 5.95
CA GLU A 95 9.64 -7.18 4.89
C GLU A 95 9.75 -8.65 5.34
N PRO A 96 9.48 -9.62 4.44
CA PRO A 96 9.61 -11.03 4.80
C PRO A 96 11.06 -11.37 5.15
N SER A 97 11.25 -12.31 6.08
CA SER A 97 12.53 -13.02 6.18
C SER A 97 12.77 -13.73 4.84
N PRO A 98 13.93 -13.55 4.19
CA PRO A 98 14.19 -14.19 2.91
C PRO A 98 14.09 -15.71 3.01
N HIS A 99 13.57 -16.33 1.97
CA HIS A 99 13.60 -17.78 1.74
C HIS A 99 14.89 -18.18 1.01
N ALA A 100 15.13 -19.49 0.88
CA ALA A 100 16.29 -20.01 0.16
C ALA A 100 16.35 -19.52 -1.30
N ALA A 101 17.55 -19.32 -1.83
CA ALA A 101 17.77 -18.79 -3.18
C ALA A 101 16.90 -19.47 -4.25
N GLY A 102 16.32 -18.66 -5.15
CA GLY A 102 15.41 -19.14 -6.19
C GLY A 102 13.93 -19.24 -5.77
N SER A 103 13.62 -19.11 -4.48
CA SER A 103 12.22 -19.03 -4.00
C SER A 103 11.52 -17.75 -4.48
N GLN A 104 10.19 -17.82 -4.63
CA GLN A 104 9.36 -16.64 -4.90
C GLN A 104 9.07 -15.91 -3.58
N GLU A 105 9.39 -14.63 -3.52
CA GLU A 105 9.02 -13.74 -2.42
C GLU A 105 7.77 -12.92 -2.76
N THR A 106 7.05 -12.50 -1.72
CA THR A 106 5.95 -11.55 -1.84
C THR A 106 5.91 -10.59 -0.65
N PHE A 107 5.52 -9.35 -0.91
CA PHE A 107 5.35 -8.33 0.12
C PHE A 107 4.28 -7.31 -0.27
N ILE A 108 3.56 -6.76 0.71
CA ILE A 108 2.48 -5.79 0.48
C ILE A 108 2.88 -4.44 1.07
N ILE A 109 3.09 -3.45 0.21
CA ILE A 109 3.14 -2.05 0.61
C ILE A 109 1.73 -1.58 0.91
N ASN A 110 1.57 -0.86 2.02
CA ASN A 110 0.31 -0.28 2.48
C ASN A 110 0.46 1.24 2.63
N GLY A 111 -0.67 1.97 2.63
CA GLY A 111 -0.66 3.42 2.82
C GLY A 111 -0.19 4.22 1.61
N LEU A 112 -0.33 3.67 0.39
CA LEU A 112 -0.15 4.45 -0.83
C LEU A 112 -1.19 5.57 -0.93
N THR A 113 -0.83 6.64 -1.62
CA THR A 113 -1.74 7.70 -2.02
C THR A 113 -2.36 7.33 -3.38
N ALA A 114 -3.66 7.55 -3.53
CA ALA A 114 -4.36 7.35 -4.79
C ALA A 114 -3.90 8.35 -5.86
N ASP A 115 -4.13 8.05 -7.13
CA ASP A 115 -3.75 8.90 -8.29
C ASP A 115 -2.25 9.28 -8.28
N THR A 116 -1.39 8.35 -7.86
CA THR A 116 0.05 8.61 -7.63
C THR A 116 0.90 7.52 -8.27
N ASP A 117 1.90 7.94 -9.04
CA ASP A 117 2.90 7.02 -9.58
C ASP A 117 3.92 6.60 -8.53
N TYR A 118 4.21 5.30 -8.46
CA TYR A 118 5.20 4.74 -7.56
C TYR A 118 6.31 4.00 -8.31
N THR A 119 7.55 4.24 -7.87
CA THR A 119 8.72 3.41 -8.20
C THR A 119 9.17 2.67 -6.94
N PHE A 120 9.38 1.35 -7.06
CA PHE A 120 9.79 0.43 -6.00
C PHE A 120 11.15 -0.19 -6.34
N ALA A 121 11.99 -0.40 -5.33
CA ALA A 121 13.26 -1.12 -5.46
C ALA A 121 13.60 -1.85 -4.15
N VAL A 122 14.43 -2.89 -4.23
CA VAL A 122 14.86 -3.71 -3.09
C VAL A 122 16.36 -3.97 -3.14
N LYS A 123 16.98 -4.15 -1.97
CA LYS A 123 18.29 -4.77 -1.79
C LYS A 123 18.18 -5.91 -0.80
N ALA A 124 19.05 -6.90 -0.94
CA ALA A 124 19.21 -7.98 0.03
C ALA A 124 20.56 -7.84 0.77
N ALA A 125 20.66 -8.41 1.96
CA ALA A 125 21.92 -8.53 2.70
C ALA A 125 22.03 -9.88 3.42
N ASP A 126 23.27 -10.37 3.52
CA ASP A 126 23.71 -11.52 4.33
C ASP A 126 23.73 -11.24 5.85
N GLU A 127 24.16 -12.21 6.66
CA GLU A 127 24.30 -12.01 8.12
C GLU A 127 25.50 -11.12 8.52
N LYS A 128 26.35 -10.70 7.57
CA LYS A 128 27.43 -9.71 7.78
C LYS A 128 27.04 -8.30 7.38
N GLN A 129 25.86 -8.14 6.79
CA GLN A 129 25.34 -6.90 6.20
C GLN A 129 26.15 -6.42 4.98
N ASN A 130 26.72 -7.33 4.18
CA ASN A 130 27.13 -6.97 2.81
C ASN A 130 25.85 -6.87 1.95
N TRP A 131 25.59 -5.68 1.43
CA TRP A 131 24.37 -5.40 0.66
C TRP A 131 24.56 -5.69 -0.83
N SER A 132 23.52 -6.26 -1.45
CA SER A 132 23.43 -6.44 -2.89
C SER A 132 23.47 -5.10 -3.65
N GLY A 133 23.69 -5.19 -4.95
CA GLY A 133 23.31 -4.10 -5.86
C GLY A 133 21.81 -3.77 -5.76
N LEU A 134 21.44 -2.56 -6.19
CA LEU A 134 20.04 -2.14 -6.28
C LEU A 134 19.29 -2.99 -7.32
N SER A 135 18.07 -3.43 -6.99
CA SER A 135 17.24 -4.17 -7.93
C SER A 135 16.92 -3.40 -9.21
N ASN A 136 16.31 -4.09 -10.18
CA ASN A 136 15.53 -3.38 -11.20
C ASN A 136 14.45 -2.51 -10.54
N LEU A 137 14.09 -1.39 -11.18
CA LEU A 137 13.00 -0.53 -10.72
C LEU A 137 11.66 -1.14 -11.17
N ALA A 138 10.81 -1.50 -10.23
CA ALA A 138 9.42 -1.85 -10.50
C ALA A 138 8.56 -0.59 -10.41
N GLN A 139 7.59 -0.43 -11.32
CA GLN A 139 6.80 0.80 -11.44
C GLN A 139 5.33 0.48 -11.63
N ALA A 140 4.47 1.25 -10.96
CA ALA A 140 3.03 1.17 -11.13
C ALA A 140 2.36 2.49 -10.72
N HIS A 141 1.25 2.79 -11.37
CA HIS A 141 0.37 3.89 -11.00
C HIS A 141 -0.69 3.39 -10.00
N ALA A 142 -0.75 3.97 -8.80
CA ALA A 142 -1.86 3.75 -7.89
C ALA A 142 -3.07 4.51 -8.43
N PRO A 143 -4.15 3.82 -8.89
CA PRO A 143 -5.25 4.49 -9.58
C PRO A 143 -5.94 5.54 -8.71
N ALA A 144 -6.59 6.51 -9.36
CA ALA A 144 -7.45 7.47 -8.69
C ALA A 144 -8.64 6.79 -7.97
N GLY A 145 -9.14 7.45 -6.92
CA GLY A 145 -10.35 7.02 -6.23
C GLY A 145 -11.61 7.30 -7.05
N GLY A 146 -12.29 6.24 -7.49
CA GLY A 146 -13.57 6.35 -8.20
C GLY A 146 -14.76 6.47 -7.25
N VAL A 147 -15.82 7.17 -7.68
CA VAL A 147 -17.15 7.06 -7.08
C VAL A 147 -17.95 6.01 -7.84
N VAL A 148 -18.60 5.09 -7.13
CA VAL A 148 -19.47 4.06 -7.73
C VAL A 148 -20.79 4.07 -6.99
N CYS A 149 -21.83 4.61 -7.62
CA CYS A 149 -23.17 4.63 -7.09
C CYS A 149 -23.88 3.30 -7.39
N ALA A 150 -24.40 2.64 -6.37
CA ALA A 150 -25.34 1.54 -6.48
C ALA A 150 -26.68 1.94 -5.85
N VAL A 151 -27.80 1.57 -6.49
CA VAL A 151 -29.15 1.82 -5.99
C VAL A 151 -29.90 0.49 -5.95
N GLU A 152 -30.44 0.11 -4.79
CA GLU A 152 -31.16 -1.16 -4.62
C GLU A 152 -32.36 -1.02 -3.66
N PRO A 153 -33.57 -1.49 -4.04
CA PRO A 153 -33.95 -1.91 -5.38
C PRO A 153 -33.98 -0.74 -6.38
N THR A 154 -33.73 -1.04 -7.65
CA THR A 154 -33.78 -0.04 -8.75
C THR A 154 -35.19 0.41 -9.11
N ALA A 155 -36.23 -0.22 -8.56
CA ALA A 155 -37.62 0.17 -8.70
C ALA A 155 -38.42 -0.08 -7.41
N LEU A 156 -39.32 0.84 -7.04
CA LEU A 156 -40.27 0.66 -5.94
C LEU A 156 -41.64 0.25 -6.49
N ILE A 157 -42.09 -0.95 -6.16
CA ILE A 157 -43.37 -1.51 -6.64
C ILE A 157 -44.38 -1.52 -5.48
N PHE A 158 -45.14 -0.44 -5.34
CA PHE A 158 -46.12 -0.25 -4.25
C PHE A 158 -47.35 -1.16 -4.34
N GLY A 159 -47.61 -1.79 -5.50
CA GLY A 159 -48.77 -2.64 -5.71
C GLY A 159 -50.10 -1.87 -5.67
N GLN A 160 -51.17 -2.53 -5.24
CA GLN A 160 -52.48 -1.89 -5.05
C GLN A 160 -52.54 -1.18 -3.69
N VAL A 161 -52.75 0.13 -3.72
CA VAL A 161 -52.95 0.97 -2.53
C VAL A 161 -54.32 1.63 -2.62
N ASN A 162 -55.13 1.48 -1.58
CA ASN A 162 -56.48 2.04 -1.52
C ASN A 162 -56.45 3.58 -1.55
N LEU A 163 -57.46 4.20 -2.17
CA LEU A 163 -57.57 5.65 -2.21
C LEU A 163 -57.66 6.25 -0.79
N GLY A 164 -56.86 7.27 -0.53
CA GLY A 164 -56.73 7.89 0.80
C GLY A 164 -55.87 7.11 1.81
N SER A 165 -55.37 5.92 1.45
CA SER A 165 -54.34 5.21 2.21
C SER A 165 -52.93 5.60 1.72
N THR A 166 -51.92 5.23 2.50
CA THR A 166 -50.50 5.43 2.17
C THR A 166 -49.73 4.12 2.25
N ALA A 167 -48.73 3.94 1.38
CA ALA A 167 -47.77 2.84 1.48
C ALA A 167 -46.34 3.39 1.37
N ASP A 168 -45.43 2.87 2.19
CA ASP A 168 -44.03 3.31 2.26
C ASP A 168 -43.13 2.17 1.79
N LEU A 169 -42.23 2.46 0.85
CA LEU A 169 -41.16 1.57 0.41
C LEU A 169 -39.83 2.31 0.44
N SER A 170 -38.72 1.58 0.44
CA SER A 170 -37.39 2.17 0.55
C SER A 170 -36.40 1.58 -0.46
N PHE A 171 -35.45 2.42 -0.88
CA PHE A 171 -34.23 1.99 -1.57
C PHE A 171 -33.00 2.52 -0.83
N SER A 172 -31.86 1.89 -1.07
CA SER A 172 -30.56 2.32 -0.57
C SER A 172 -29.73 2.87 -1.72
N ILE A 173 -29.16 4.06 -1.54
CA ILE A 173 -28.05 4.57 -2.34
C ILE A 173 -26.77 4.18 -1.61
N THR A 174 -25.87 3.42 -2.24
CA THR A 174 -24.62 2.97 -1.63
C THR A 174 -23.43 3.44 -2.45
N ASN A 175 -22.38 3.90 -1.77
CA ASN A 175 -21.10 4.18 -2.40
C ASN A 175 -20.21 2.93 -2.37
N ASN A 176 -20.21 2.18 -3.47
CA ASN A 176 -19.31 1.05 -3.68
C ASN A 176 -17.92 1.50 -4.20
N GLY A 177 -17.73 2.81 -4.40
CA GLY A 177 -16.46 3.41 -4.75
C GLY A 177 -15.66 3.81 -3.51
N THR A 178 -14.52 4.45 -3.76
CA THR A 178 -13.56 4.88 -2.73
C THR A 178 -13.50 6.40 -2.57
N GLY A 179 -13.88 7.17 -3.60
CA GLY A 179 -14.14 8.61 -3.48
C GLY A 179 -15.42 8.90 -2.67
N THR A 180 -15.71 10.16 -2.35
CA THR A 180 -16.97 10.53 -1.65
C THR A 180 -18.10 10.71 -2.67
N LEU A 181 -19.09 9.81 -2.66
CA LEU A 181 -20.28 9.91 -3.50
C LEU A 181 -21.24 10.96 -2.92
N SER A 182 -21.40 12.10 -3.62
CA SER A 182 -22.28 13.18 -3.19
C SER A 182 -23.39 13.43 -4.21
N GLY A 183 -24.56 13.85 -3.74
CA GLY A 183 -25.71 14.13 -4.58
C GLY A 183 -26.88 14.68 -3.77
N SER A 184 -28.09 14.65 -4.34
CA SER A 184 -29.31 15.04 -3.62
C SER A 184 -30.51 14.20 -4.04
N VAL A 185 -31.42 13.93 -3.10
CA VAL A 185 -32.67 13.22 -3.34
C VAL A 185 -33.84 14.20 -3.21
N SER A 186 -34.69 14.25 -4.23
CA SER A 186 -35.86 15.12 -4.31
C SER A 186 -36.99 14.44 -5.08
N GLU A 187 -38.23 14.74 -4.73
CA GLU A 187 -39.44 14.29 -5.41
C GLU A 187 -40.30 15.51 -5.78
N SER A 188 -40.99 15.45 -6.91
CA SER A 188 -41.85 16.51 -7.46
C SER A 188 -43.25 16.04 -7.86
N CYS A 189 -43.49 14.73 -7.94
CA CYS A 189 -44.79 14.15 -8.20
C CYS A 189 -45.68 14.21 -6.96
N SER A 190 -46.86 14.81 -7.05
CA SER A 190 -47.76 15.02 -5.91
C SER A 190 -48.33 13.74 -5.27
N LEU A 191 -48.25 12.61 -5.96
CA LEU A 191 -48.67 11.29 -5.44
C LEU A 191 -47.59 10.62 -4.57
N PHE A 192 -46.36 11.13 -4.63
CA PHE A 192 -45.21 10.61 -3.89
C PHE A 192 -44.64 11.65 -2.92
N SER A 193 -44.08 11.19 -1.82
CA SER A 193 -43.36 12.04 -0.87
C SER A 193 -42.19 11.29 -0.25
N ILE A 194 -41.07 11.97 -0.01
CA ILE A 194 -39.92 11.35 0.66
C ILE A 194 -40.12 11.51 2.17
N VAL A 195 -40.32 10.38 2.86
CA VAL A 195 -40.50 10.30 4.31
C VAL A 195 -39.17 10.48 5.04
N SER A 196 -38.09 9.94 4.48
CA SER A 196 -36.73 10.07 5.00
C SER A 196 -35.68 9.96 3.88
N GLY A 197 -34.51 10.54 4.10
CA GLY A 197 -33.41 10.51 3.12
C GLY A 197 -33.53 11.51 1.96
N SER A 198 -34.34 12.57 2.11
CA SER A 198 -34.39 13.70 1.19
C SER A 198 -33.23 14.68 1.40
N GLY A 199 -32.99 15.55 0.41
CA GLY A 199 -31.97 16.59 0.47
C GLY A 199 -30.59 16.09 0.02
N ALA A 200 -29.55 16.85 0.34
CA ALA A 200 -28.18 16.53 -0.04
C ALA A 200 -27.59 15.40 0.82
N TYR A 201 -26.81 14.52 0.19
CA TYR A 201 -26.05 13.45 0.84
C TYR A 201 -24.58 13.48 0.41
N ALA A 202 -23.71 12.97 1.27
CA ALA A 202 -22.30 12.72 1.00
C ALA A 202 -21.91 11.40 1.69
N LEU A 203 -21.63 10.37 0.90
CA LEU A 203 -21.35 9.02 1.35
C LEU A 203 -19.86 8.71 1.17
N ALA A 204 -19.17 8.43 2.27
CA ALA A 204 -17.82 7.84 2.21
C ALA A 204 -17.86 6.43 1.61
N THR A 205 -16.69 5.84 1.34
CA THR A 205 -16.57 4.45 0.86
C THR A 205 -17.38 3.49 1.75
N GLY A 206 -18.19 2.63 1.13
CA GLY A 206 -19.04 1.64 1.82
C GLY A 206 -20.22 2.21 2.61
N GLN A 207 -20.45 3.54 2.62
CA GLN A 207 -21.61 4.13 3.27
C GLN A 207 -22.86 4.09 2.39
N SER A 208 -24.02 4.07 3.05
CA SER A 208 -25.33 4.01 2.42
C SER A 208 -26.29 5.06 2.96
N GLN A 209 -27.10 5.66 2.07
CA GLN A 209 -28.27 6.46 2.40
C GLN A 209 -29.53 5.65 2.06
N THR A 210 -30.31 5.26 3.06
CA THR A 210 -31.67 4.78 2.83
C THR A 210 -32.60 5.95 2.54
N VAL A 211 -33.41 5.82 1.49
CA VAL A 211 -34.48 6.76 1.13
C VAL A 211 -35.80 6.02 1.28
N THR A 212 -36.72 6.56 2.09
CA THR A 212 -38.09 6.04 2.19
C THR A 212 -39.04 6.93 1.39
N VAL A 213 -39.68 6.35 0.39
CA VAL A 213 -40.70 7.00 -0.45
C VAL A 213 -42.08 6.48 -0.06
N ARG A 214 -43.00 7.40 0.17
CA ARG A 214 -44.41 7.16 0.42
C ARG A 214 -45.22 7.42 -0.84
N TYR A 215 -46.08 6.48 -1.21
CA TYR A 215 -47.14 6.64 -2.19
C TYR A 215 -48.47 6.92 -1.49
N ALA A 216 -49.24 7.90 -1.97
CA ALA A 216 -50.50 8.35 -1.39
C ALA A 216 -51.54 8.66 -2.49
N PRO A 217 -52.20 7.65 -3.08
CA PRO A 217 -53.16 7.85 -4.16
C PRO A 217 -54.44 8.58 -3.70
N THR A 218 -54.75 9.68 -4.38
CA THR A 218 -56.00 10.45 -4.18
C THR A 218 -57.06 10.15 -5.25
N GLU A 219 -56.66 9.57 -6.38
CA GLU A 219 -57.53 9.23 -7.52
C GLU A 219 -57.19 7.81 -8.02
N ALA A 220 -58.14 7.14 -8.68
CA ALA A 220 -57.91 5.82 -9.26
C ALA A 220 -57.02 5.93 -10.51
N GLY A 221 -56.05 5.01 -10.65
CA GLY A 221 -55.27 4.89 -11.88
C GLY A 221 -56.13 4.39 -13.05
N ASN A 222 -55.95 5.00 -14.22
CA ASN A 222 -56.54 4.55 -15.50
C ASN A 222 -55.81 3.32 -16.07
#